data_AF-A0A8J3LWK2-F1
#
_entry.id   AF-A0A8J3LWK2-F1
#
_cell.length_a   1.000
_cell.length_b   1.000
_cell.length_c   1.000
_cell.angle_alpha   90.00
_cell.angle_beta   90.00
_cell.angle_gamma   90.00
#
_symmetry.space_group_name_H-M   'P 1'
#
loop_
_entity.id
_entity.type
_entity.pdbx_description
1 polymer ?
#
loop_
_entity_poly.entity_id
_entity_poly.type
_entity_poly.pdbx_seq_one_letter_code
_entity_poly.pdbx_strand_id
1 'polypeptide(L)'
;MPRTNLLTAHPHHRVRRVHPDVAAPGLSDWDGISTLVADGDLRGRALLGDDPALGPAGGAHAYLLIEVAEPLMVRQPLTGRIDELQVELLILRGFSRYLPGADVPAPSSRWVLDHRAAGLELRDAAGNLWARVPADPDPEWLAAAGRDGHVVVLYGAWLGVRTPSGVRDSQYGPAQRAAELRAARPRGHVAVAAVPWRA
;
A
#
# COMPACT_ATOMS: atom_id res chain seq x y z
N MET A 1 -54.24 8.15 39.27
CA MET A 1 -53.83 8.73 37.98
C MET A 1 -52.84 9.87 38.23
N PRO A 2 -51.52 9.62 38.29
CA PRO A 2 -50.53 10.69 38.34
C PRO A 2 -49.96 11.00 36.94
N ARG A 3 -49.79 12.29 36.66
CA ARG A 3 -49.15 12.86 35.46
C ARG A 3 -47.63 12.82 35.63
N THR A 4 -46.91 12.25 34.66
CA THR A 4 -45.44 12.33 34.60
C THR A 4 -45.06 13.37 33.56
N ASN A 5 -44.40 14.45 34.01
CA ASN A 5 -43.84 15.49 33.16
C ASN A 5 -42.60 14.96 32.41
N LEU A 6 -42.59 15.11 31.09
CA LEU A 6 -41.43 14.93 30.22
C LEU A 6 -40.47 16.11 30.42
N LEU A 7 -39.30 15.85 31.01
CA LEU A 7 -38.16 16.75 30.99
C LEU A 7 -37.36 16.51 29.70
N THR A 8 -37.50 17.42 28.75
CA THR A 8 -36.65 17.52 27.56
C THR A 8 -35.28 18.07 27.97
N ALA A 9 -34.24 17.23 27.92
CA ALA A 9 -32.86 17.69 28.02
C ALA A 9 -32.35 18.04 26.61
N HIS A 10 -31.99 19.31 26.39
CA HIS A 10 -31.24 19.75 25.22
C HIS A 10 -29.73 19.67 25.50
N PRO A 11 -28.96 18.84 24.78
CA PRO A 11 -27.51 18.94 24.83
C PRO A 11 -27.05 20.07 23.90
N HIS A 12 -26.59 21.19 24.48
CA HIS A 12 -25.76 22.18 23.81
C HIS A 12 -24.37 21.57 23.53
N HIS A 13 -24.25 20.74 22.50
CA HIS A 13 -22.93 20.39 21.95
C HIS A 13 -22.45 21.56 21.07
N ARG A 14 -21.60 22.40 21.66
CA ARG A 14 -20.85 23.43 20.93
C ARG A 14 -19.83 22.72 20.03
N VAL A 15 -20.20 22.49 18.77
CA VAL A 15 -19.28 22.00 17.74
C VAL A 15 -18.21 23.08 17.54
N ARG A 16 -17.01 22.83 18.08
CA ARG A 16 -15.83 23.64 17.80
C ARG A 16 -15.48 23.40 16.33
N ARG A 17 -15.76 24.37 15.46
CA ARG A 17 -15.29 24.36 14.06
C ARG A 17 -13.77 24.24 14.09
N VAL A 18 -13.25 23.10 13.64
CA VAL A 18 -11.84 22.95 13.31
C VAL A 18 -11.62 23.70 12.00
N HIS A 19 -10.69 24.65 12.02
CA HIS A 19 -10.28 25.42 10.84
C HIS A 19 -9.73 24.47 9.76
N PRO A 20 -10.17 24.55 8.50
CA PRO A 20 -9.63 23.75 7.41
C PRO A 20 -8.40 24.45 6.84
N ASP A 21 -7.29 24.42 7.57
CA ASP A 21 -5.97 24.75 7.04
C ASP A 21 -4.94 23.85 7.75
N VAL A 22 -5.09 22.55 7.53
CA VAL A 22 -3.97 21.63 7.75
C VAL A 22 -3.21 21.62 6.42
N ALA A 23 -2.20 22.50 6.32
CA ALA A 23 -1.25 22.44 5.23
C ALA A 23 -0.69 21.01 5.12
N ALA A 24 -0.45 20.54 3.89
CA ALA A 24 0.27 19.28 3.69
C ALA A 24 1.58 19.33 4.51
N PRO A 25 2.01 18.22 5.13
CA PRO A 25 3.19 18.22 5.99
C PRO A 25 4.39 18.82 5.26
N GLY A 26 5.19 19.62 5.97
CA GLY A 26 6.44 20.15 5.41
C GLY A 26 7.42 19.02 5.11
N LEU A 27 8.41 19.25 4.25
CA LEU A 27 9.42 18.24 3.89
C LEU A 27 10.10 17.58 5.11
N SER A 28 10.29 18.32 6.22
CA SER A 28 10.85 17.79 7.47
C SER A 28 9.92 16.83 8.23
N ASP A 29 8.60 16.96 8.07
CA ASP A 29 7.62 16.08 8.73
C ASP A 29 7.56 14.73 8.01
N TRP A 30 7.84 14.72 6.71
CA TRP A 30 7.88 13.52 5.88
C TRP A 30 9.04 12.59 6.21
N ASP A 31 10.19 13.13 6.59
CA ASP A 31 11.33 12.32 7.05
C ASP A 31 10.96 11.51 8.30
N GLY A 32 10.21 12.12 9.23
CA GLY A 32 9.68 11.43 10.41
C GLY A 32 8.64 10.36 10.06
N ILE A 33 7.70 10.67 9.15
CA ILE A 33 6.67 9.73 8.70
C ILE A 33 7.30 8.54 7.96
N SER A 34 8.24 8.79 7.05
CA SER A 34 8.91 7.74 6.27
C SER A 34 9.72 6.81 7.17
N THR A 35 10.43 7.35 8.17
CA THR A 35 11.14 6.54 9.17
C THR A 35 10.18 5.63 9.95
N LEU A 36 9.06 6.18 10.43
CA LEU A 36 8.05 5.41 11.16
C LEU A 36 7.46 4.28 10.30
N VAL A 37 7.18 4.55 9.02
CA VAL A 37 6.62 3.56 8.08
C VAL A 37 7.65 2.49 7.71
N ALA A 38 8.90 2.90 7.47
CA ALA A 38 9.99 2.00 7.07
C ALA A 38 10.36 0.98 8.16
N ASP A 39 10.17 1.33 9.43
CA ASP A 39 10.37 0.44 10.57
C ASP A 39 9.18 -0.52 10.83
N GLY A 40 8.10 -0.42 10.05
CA GLY A 40 6.95 -1.32 10.15
C GLY A 40 7.28 -2.76 9.75
N ASP A 41 6.49 -3.73 10.24
CA ASP A 41 6.57 -5.12 9.74
C ASP A 41 5.99 -5.19 8.32
N LEU A 42 6.90 -5.11 7.35
CA LEU A 42 6.62 -5.22 5.93
C LEU A 42 7.11 -6.56 5.43
N ARG A 43 6.29 -7.20 4.59
CA ARG A 43 6.67 -8.41 3.84
C ARG A 43 6.54 -8.13 2.37
N GLY A 44 7.26 -8.88 1.56
CA GLY A 44 7.07 -8.75 0.13
C GLY A 44 7.47 -9.97 -0.67
N ARG A 45 7.04 -9.94 -1.93
CA ARG A 45 7.27 -10.99 -2.92
C ARG A 45 7.63 -10.34 -4.24
N ALA A 46 8.78 -10.73 -4.78
CA ALA A 46 9.16 -10.47 -6.15
C ALA A 46 8.50 -11.55 -7.04
N LEU A 47 7.72 -11.12 -8.04
CA LEU A 47 6.97 -11.99 -8.94
C LEU A 47 7.18 -11.53 -10.39
N LEU A 48 7.24 -12.47 -11.32
CA LEU A 48 7.06 -12.16 -12.74
C LEU A 48 5.57 -11.97 -13.01
N GLY A 49 5.22 -11.18 -14.03
CA GLY A 49 3.82 -10.85 -14.24
C GLY A 49 2.94 -12.01 -14.76
N ASP A 50 3.53 -13.11 -15.23
CA ASP A 50 2.81 -14.35 -15.50
C ASP A 50 2.53 -15.18 -14.22
N ASP A 51 2.98 -14.73 -13.04
CA ASP A 51 2.72 -15.43 -11.79
C ASP A 51 1.20 -15.49 -11.50
N PRO A 52 0.63 -16.68 -11.26
CA PRO A 52 -0.80 -16.85 -11.05
C PRO A 52 -1.35 -16.10 -9.83
N ALA A 53 -0.50 -15.71 -8.87
CA ALA A 53 -0.88 -14.89 -7.72
C ALA A 53 -1.24 -13.44 -8.09
N LEU A 54 -0.80 -12.94 -9.25
CA LEU A 54 -1.20 -11.63 -9.77
C LEU A 54 -2.56 -11.67 -10.49
N GLY A 55 -3.00 -12.88 -10.88
CA GLY A 55 -4.16 -13.09 -11.74
C GLY A 55 -3.88 -12.72 -13.21
N PRO A 56 -4.91 -12.69 -14.07
CA PRO A 56 -4.76 -12.57 -15.53
C PRO A 56 -4.28 -11.19 -16.02
N ALA A 57 -3.87 -10.29 -15.13
CA ALA A 57 -3.56 -8.89 -15.42
C ALA A 57 -2.06 -8.56 -15.35
N GLY A 58 -1.19 -9.51 -15.01
CA GLY A 58 0.24 -9.26 -15.00
C GLY A 58 0.81 -9.40 -16.41
N GLY A 59 1.31 -8.29 -16.98
CA GLY A 59 2.07 -8.30 -18.24
C GLY A 59 3.46 -8.93 -18.04
N ALA A 60 4.35 -8.89 -19.02
CA ALA A 60 5.71 -9.45 -18.90
C ALA A 60 6.68 -8.59 -18.07
N HIS A 61 6.22 -8.01 -16.95
CA HIS A 61 6.98 -7.11 -16.08
C HIS A 61 7.46 -7.79 -14.81
N ALA A 62 8.50 -7.24 -14.21
CA ALA A 62 8.85 -7.53 -12.82
C ALA A 62 7.88 -6.82 -11.87
N TYR A 63 7.25 -7.57 -10.96
CA TYR A 63 6.37 -7.06 -9.92
C TYR A 63 7.01 -7.23 -8.54
N LEU A 64 6.87 -6.21 -7.68
CA LEU A 64 7.16 -6.31 -6.25
C LEU A 64 5.88 -6.03 -5.47
N LEU A 65 5.40 -7.02 -4.73
CA LEU A 65 4.32 -6.84 -3.77
C LEU A 65 4.92 -6.52 -2.41
N ILE A 66 4.46 -5.45 -1.77
CA ILE A 66 4.85 -5.02 -0.42
C ILE A 66 3.59 -4.94 0.43
N GLU A 67 3.45 -5.89 1.36
CA GLU A 67 2.29 -6.00 2.21
C GLU A 67 2.58 -5.51 3.63
N VAL A 68 1.73 -4.60 4.11
CA VAL A 68 1.75 -4.12 5.49
C VAL A 68 1.18 -5.18 6.43
N ALA A 69 1.91 -5.49 7.52
CA ALA A 69 1.46 -6.55 8.41
C ALA A 69 0.22 -6.16 9.22
N GLU A 70 0.24 -4.93 9.73
CA GLU A 70 -0.76 -4.33 10.60
C GLU A 70 -1.29 -3.04 9.93
N PRO A 71 -2.32 -3.15 9.07
CA PRO A 71 -2.82 -2.00 8.34
C PRO A 71 -3.50 -1.01 9.29
N LEU A 72 -3.19 0.28 9.12
CA LEU A 72 -3.83 1.34 9.89
C LEU A 72 -5.04 1.86 9.12
N MET A 73 -6.22 1.41 9.52
CA MET A 73 -7.47 1.81 8.88
C MET A 73 -7.98 3.15 9.41
N VAL A 74 -8.22 4.09 8.52
CA VAL A 74 -8.71 5.44 8.84
C VAL A 74 -10.06 5.65 8.18
N ARG A 75 -11.03 6.18 8.94
CA ARG A 75 -12.31 6.61 8.39
C ARG A 75 -12.21 8.05 7.90
N GLN A 76 -12.39 8.26 6.61
CA GLN A 76 -12.51 9.59 6.05
C GLN A 76 -13.79 10.27 6.57
N PRO A 77 -13.68 11.45 7.20
CA PRO A 77 -14.82 12.10 7.84
C PRO A 77 -15.85 12.63 6.84
N LEU A 78 -15.43 13.02 5.64
CA LEU A 78 -16.31 13.60 4.61
C LEU A 78 -17.07 12.55 3.80
N THR A 79 -16.42 11.42 3.49
CA THR A 79 -16.96 10.38 2.61
C THR A 79 -17.44 9.15 3.39
N GLY A 80 -17.06 9.02 4.66
CA GLY A 80 -17.30 7.83 5.48
C GLY A 80 -16.48 6.60 5.06
N ARG A 81 -15.68 6.72 3.99
CA ARG A 81 -14.86 5.64 3.43
C ARG A 81 -13.80 5.21 4.45
N ILE A 82 -13.52 3.91 4.49
CA ILE A 82 -12.44 3.36 5.29
C ILE A 82 -11.27 3.12 4.34
N ASP A 83 -10.16 3.79 4.60
CA ASP A 83 -8.93 3.70 3.82
C ASP A 83 -7.79 3.16 4.68
N GLU A 84 -6.76 2.61 4.05
CA GLU A 84 -5.50 2.28 4.71
C GLU A 84 -4.56 3.49 4.63
N LEU A 85 -4.06 3.97 5.77
CA LEU A 85 -3.34 5.25 5.84
C LEU A 85 -2.08 5.26 4.98
N GLN A 86 -1.28 4.20 4.99
CA GLN A 86 0.00 4.18 4.28
C GLN A 86 -0.20 4.19 2.75
N VAL A 87 -1.25 3.52 2.26
CA VAL A 87 -1.72 3.58 0.88
C VAL A 87 -2.13 5.01 0.50
N GLU A 88 -2.88 5.72 1.35
CA GLU A 88 -3.23 7.13 1.08
C GLU A 88 -1.99 8.02 1.02
N LEU A 89 -1.01 7.82 1.92
CA LEU A 89 0.25 8.58 1.92
C LEU A 89 1.05 8.34 0.63
N LEU A 90 1.15 7.09 0.17
CA LEU A 90 1.80 6.78 -1.10
C LEU A 90 1.09 7.42 -2.30
N ILE A 91 -0.25 7.40 -2.31
CA ILE A 91 -1.04 8.04 -3.37
C ILE A 91 -0.77 9.55 -3.41
N LEU A 92 -0.75 10.23 -2.27
CA LEU A 92 -0.37 11.64 -2.17
C LEU A 92 1.04 11.92 -2.70
N ARG A 93 1.93 10.92 -2.68
CA ARG A 93 3.32 10.98 -3.14
C ARG A 93 3.52 10.42 -4.55
N GLY A 94 2.44 10.14 -5.28
CA GLY A 94 2.47 9.86 -6.71
C GLY A 94 2.31 8.39 -7.09
N PHE A 95 2.00 7.50 -6.14
CA PHE A 95 1.39 6.22 -6.52
C PHE A 95 -0.04 6.45 -7.00
N SER A 96 -0.56 5.51 -7.77
CA SER A 96 -1.97 5.46 -8.17
C SER A 96 -2.72 4.44 -7.35
N ARG A 97 -4.02 4.63 -7.17
CA ARG A 97 -4.87 3.59 -6.56
C ARG A 97 -5.12 2.48 -7.58
N TYR A 98 -4.83 1.23 -7.21
CA TYR A 98 -4.92 0.08 -8.12
C TYR A 98 -6.31 -0.58 -8.09
N LEU A 99 -7.28 0.06 -8.74
CA LEU A 99 -8.65 -0.45 -8.85
C LEU A 99 -8.76 -1.58 -9.89
N PRO A 100 -9.81 -2.43 -9.86
CA PRO A 100 -10.05 -3.43 -10.91
C PRO A 100 -10.09 -2.79 -12.31
N GLY A 101 -9.41 -3.43 -13.27
CA GLY A 101 -9.30 -2.92 -14.65
C GLY A 101 -8.35 -1.75 -14.86
N ALA A 102 -7.69 -1.24 -13.81
CA ALA A 102 -6.67 -0.21 -13.96
C ALA A 102 -5.40 -0.76 -14.63
N ASP A 103 -4.85 0.02 -15.56
CA ASP A 103 -3.55 -0.21 -16.16
C ASP A 103 -2.41 0.09 -15.18
N VAL A 104 -1.22 -0.43 -15.49
CA VAL A 104 0.01 -0.05 -14.79
C VAL A 104 0.36 1.41 -15.16
N PRO A 105 0.62 2.30 -14.17
CA PRO A 105 1.03 3.67 -14.46
C PRO A 105 2.36 3.74 -15.21
N ALA A 106 2.59 4.83 -15.93
CA ALA A 106 3.92 5.12 -16.49
C ALA A 106 4.98 5.26 -15.36
N PRO A 107 6.27 4.97 -15.64
CA PRO A 107 7.34 5.10 -14.66
C PRO A 107 7.40 6.46 -13.97
N SER A 108 7.47 6.46 -12.65
CA SER A 108 7.53 7.67 -11.82
C SER A 108 8.95 8.00 -11.42
N SER A 109 9.42 9.22 -11.70
CA SER A 109 10.74 9.70 -11.23
C SER A 109 10.76 10.08 -9.75
N ARG A 110 9.62 9.99 -9.05
CA ARG A 110 9.51 10.36 -7.62
C ARG A 110 9.96 9.26 -6.66
N TRP A 111 10.26 8.09 -7.20
CA TRP A 111 10.57 6.88 -6.45
C TRP A 111 11.73 6.16 -7.11
N VAL A 112 12.38 5.32 -6.34
CA VAL A 112 13.38 4.38 -6.83
C VAL A 112 13.30 3.09 -6.02
N LEU A 113 13.55 1.97 -6.70
CA LEU A 113 13.72 0.68 -6.09
C LEU A 113 15.18 0.25 -6.25
N ASP A 114 15.90 0.16 -5.13
CA ASP A 114 17.30 -0.26 -5.08
C ASP A 114 17.39 -1.74 -4.68
N HIS A 115 18.26 -2.51 -5.35
CA HIS A 115 18.74 -3.80 -4.87
C HIS A 115 19.90 -3.61 -3.90
N ARG A 116 19.80 -4.15 -2.69
CA ARG A 116 20.88 -4.10 -1.69
C ARG A 116 21.09 -5.47 -1.08
N ALA A 117 22.21 -5.67 -0.39
CA ALA A 117 22.53 -6.94 0.27
C ALA A 117 21.46 -7.41 1.28
N ALA A 118 20.67 -6.49 1.83
CA ALA A 118 19.59 -6.79 2.78
C ALA A 118 18.20 -6.95 2.12
N GLY A 119 18.11 -6.96 0.79
CA GLY A 119 16.88 -7.08 0.02
C GLY A 119 16.58 -5.83 -0.83
N LEU A 120 15.29 -5.58 -1.07
CA LEU A 120 14.82 -4.49 -1.93
C LEU A 120 14.41 -3.27 -1.08
N GLU A 121 14.88 -2.09 -1.47
CA GLU A 121 14.55 -0.84 -0.80
C GLU A 121 13.77 0.11 -1.70
N LEU A 122 12.54 0.44 -1.30
CA LEU A 122 11.75 1.50 -1.93
C LEU A 122 12.08 2.83 -1.27
N ARG A 123 12.56 3.78 -2.06
CA ARG A 123 12.95 5.11 -1.62
C ARG A 123 12.27 6.20 -2.42
N ASP A 124 12.00 7.33 -1.79
CA ASP A 124 11.45 8.49 -2.48
C ASP A 124 12.55 9.30 -3.19
N ALA A 125 12.17 10.37 -3.90
CA ALA A 125 13.09 11.22 -4.65
C ALA A 125 14.15 11.93 -3.80
N ALA A 126 13.90 12.11 -2.50
CA ALA A 126 14.88 12.67 -1.58
C ALA A 126 15.86 11.61 -1.06
N GLY A 127 15.63 10.34 -1.39
CA GLY A 127 16.42 9.20 -0.95
C GLY A 127 15.94 8.62 0.39
N ASN A 128 14.82 9.09 0.93
CA ASN A 128 14.28 8.59 2.18
C ASN A 128 13.74 7.17 1.99
N LEU A 129 14.05 6.28 2.93
CA LEU A 129 13.56 4.91 2.93
C LEU A 129 12.07 4.90 3.29
N TRP A 130 11.26 4.26 2.44
CA TRP A 130 9.84 4.03 2.71
C TRP A 130 9.57 2.59 3.10
N ALA A 131 10.19 1.64 2.40
CA ALA A 131 10.03 0.23 2.69
C ALA A 131 11.34 -0.51 2.43
N ARG A 132 11.70 -1.40 3.36
CA ARG A 132 12.72 -2.42 3.16
C ARG A 132 12.04 -3.77 3.15
N VAL A 133 12.22 -4.52 2.08
CA VAL A 133 11.64 -5.85 1.93
C VAL A 133 12.77 -6.87 1.89
N PRO A 134 12.82 -7.81 2.86
CA PRO A 134 13.72 -8.95 2.79
C PRO A 134 13.16 -9.94 1.76
N ALA A 135 13.41 -9.66 0.49
CA ALA A 135 13.11 -10.52 -0.64
C ALA A 135 14.42 -10.86 -1.36
N ASP A 136 14.52 -12.11 -1.81
CA ASP A 136 15.58 -12.61 -2.67
C ASP A 136 14.97 -12.83 -4.06
N PRO A 137 15.04 -11.86 -4.98
CA PRO A 137 14.46 -11.99 -6.31
C PRO A 137 15.25 -13.00 -7.12
N ASP A 138 14.55 -13.88 -7.82
CA ASP A 138 15.23 -14.81 -8.72
C ASP A 138 15.92 -14.07 -9.89
N PRO A 139 16.87 -14.75 -10.58
CA PRO A 139 17.60 -14.12 -11.69
C PRO A 139 16.71 -13.66 -12.85
N GLU A 140 15.57 -14.31 -13.09
CA GLU A 140 14.66 -13.94 -14.19
C GLU A 140 13.92 -12.64 -13.86
N TRP A 141 13.53 -12.46 -12.60
CA TRP A 141 12.97 -11.22 -12.09
C TRP A 141 13.95 -10.06 -12.20
N LEU A 142 15.21 -10.27 -11.80
CA LEU A 142 16.27 -9.26 -11.92
C LEU A 142 16.53 -8.90 -13.40
N ALA A 143 16.53 -9.89 -14.29
CA ALA A 143 16.68 -9.67 -15.73
C ALA A 143 15.49 -8.88 -16.31
N ALA A 144 14.26 -9.18 -15.88
CA ALA A 144 13.08 -8.44 -16.29
C ALA A 144 13.12 -6.98 -15.81
N ALA A 145 13.45 -6.75 -14.54
CA ALA A 145 13.61 -5.41 -13.96
C ALA A 145 14.71 -4.60 -14.68
N GLY A 146 15.84 -5.24 -14.99
CA GLY A 146 16.94 -4.63 -15.73
C GLY A 146 16.59 -4.27 -17.18
N ARG A 147 15.89 -5.17 -17.88
CA ARG A 147 15.43 -4.95 -19.27
C ARG A 147 14.42 -3.82 -19.36
N ASP A 148 13.44 -3.80 -18.47
CA ASP A 148 12.36 -2.82 -18.50
C ASP A 148 12.77 -1.47 -17.87
N GLY A 149 13.86 -1.46 -17.10
CA GLY A 149 14.39 -0.28 -16.38
C GLY A 149 13.52 0.17 -15.20
N HIS A 150 12.47 -0.60 -14.88
CA HIS A 150 11.54 -0.33 -13.79
C HIS A 150 10.89 -1.62 -13.29
N VAL A 151 10.29 -1.52 -12.10
CA VAL A 151 9.52 -2.59 -11.45
C VAL A 151 8.13 -2.06 -11.12
N VAL A 152 7.10 -2.88 -11.32
CA VAL A 152 5.75 -2.54 -10.89
C VAL A 152 5.60 -2.87 -9.41
N VAL A 153 5.53 -1.84 -8.57
CA VAL A 153 5.36 -2.00 -7.13
C VAL A 153 3.87 -1.94 -6.79
N LEU A 154 3.37 -2.99 -6.15
CA LEU A 154 2.07 -3.01 -5.48
C LEU A 154 2.29 -2.89 -3.98
N TYR A 155 1.68 -1.90 -3.36
CA TYR A 155 1.79 -1.65 -1.91
C TYR A 155 0.42 -1.63 -1.27
N GLY A 156 0.28 -2.27 -0.11
CA GLY A 156 -0.94 -2.15 0.69
C GLY A 156 -1.23 -3.36 1.55
N ALA A 157 -2.47 -3.50 1.97
CA ALA A 157 -2.91 -4.60 2.81
C ALA A 157 -3.55 -5.70 1.97
N TRP A 158 -3.42 -6.96 2.41
CA TRP A 158 -4.07 -8.12 1.78
C TRP A 158 -3.67 -8.29 0.31
N LEU A 159 -2.37 -8.40 0.03
CA LEU A 159 -1.84 -8.56 -1.32
C LEU A 159 -1.61 -10.03 -1.69
N GLY A 160 -1.87 -10.98 -0.79
CA GLY A 160 -1.48 -12.37 -1.00
C GLY A 160 0.02 -12.59 -0.78
N VAL A 161 0.69 -11.72 -0.01
CA VAL A 161 2.11 -11.89 0.36
C VAL A 161 2.24 -12.84 1.54
N ARG A 162 1.45 -12.61 2.58
CA ARG A 162 1.51 -13.41 3.81
C ARG A 162 0.38 -14.43 3.85
N THR A 163 0.63 -15.55 4.52
CA THR A 163 -0.44 -16.49 4.86
C THR A 163 -1.27 -15.91 6.01
N PRO A 164 -2.61 -15.85 5.89
CA PRO A 164 -3.46 -15.37 6.97
C PRO A 164 -3.33 -16.21 8.24
N SER A 165 -3.48 -15.57 9.40
CA SER A 165 -3.44 -16.27 10.69
C SER A 165 -4.48 -17.39 10.74
N GLY A 166 -4.07 -18.56 11.25
CA GLY A 166 -4.92 -19.76 11.33
C GLY A 166 -5.04 -20.54 10.02
N VAL A 167 -4.43 -20.09 8.92
CA VAL A 167 -4.32 -20.85 7.66
C VAL A 167 -2.95 -21.49 7.59
N ARG A 168 -2.87 -22.76 7.20
CA ARG A 168 -1.58 -23.42 6.94
C ARG A 168 -1.04 -22.98 5.58
N ASP A 169 0.27 -22.79 5.47
CA ASP A 169 0.91 -22.42 4.20
C ASP A 169 0.56 -23.36 3.05
N SER A 170 0.46 -24.67 3.33
CA SER A 170 0.07 -25.68 2.33
C SER A 170 -1.35 -25.51 1.79
N GLN A 171 -2.18 -24.72 2.46
CA GLN A 171 -3.57 -24.39 2.07
C GLN A 171 -3.66 -22.99 1.44
N TYR A 172 -2.57 -22.23 1.41
CA TYR A 172 -2.51 -20.85 0.94
C TYR A 172 -1.64 -20.71 -0.32
N GLY A 173 -2.16 -21.29 -1.40
CA GLY A 173 -1.51 -21.32 -2.71
C GLY A 173 -1.79 -20.08 -3.56
N PRO A 174 -1.32 -20.09 -4.83
CA PRO A 174 -1.45 -18.95 -5.74
C PRO A 174 -2.89 -18.49 -5.96
N ALA A 175 -3.85 -19.41 -6.04
CA ALA A 175 -5.27 -19.06 -6.24
C ALA A 175 -5.85 -18.25 -5.08
N GLN A 176 -5.51 -18.61 -3.84
CA GLN A 176 -5.94 -17.89 -2.64
C GLN A 176 -5.29 -16.49 -2.59
N ARG A 177 -3.99 -16.41 -2.91
CA ARG A 177 -3.24 -15.14 -2.97
C ARG A 177 -3.82 -14.18 -4.01
N ALA A 178 -4.12 -14.71 -5.21
CA ALA A 178 -4.79 -13.95 -6.26
C ALA A 178 -6.20 -13.50 -5.85
N ALA A 179 -6.93 -14.34 -5.13
CA ALA A 179 -8.26 -13.99 -4.62
C ALA A 179 -8.18 -12.87 -3.58
N GLU A 180 -7.17 -12.88 -2.71
CA GLU A 180 -6.91 -11.84 -1.72
C GLU A 180 -6.61 -10.49 -2.41
N LEU A 181 -5.65 -10.46 -3.33
CA LEU A 181 -5.33 -9.26 -4.12
C LEU A 181 -6.57 -8.75 -4.88
N ARG A 182 -7.32 -9.64 -5.53
CA ARG A 182 -8.57 -9.28 -6.25
C ARG A 182 -9.61 -8.66 -5.32
N ALA A 183 -9.70 -9.10 -4.08
CA ALA A 183 -10.64 -8.58 -3.10
C ALA A 183 -10.15 -7.24 -2.49
N ALA A 184 -8.84 -7.02 -2.35
CA ALA A 184 -8.27 -5.79 -1.82
C ALA A 184 -8.43 -4.60 -2.77
N ARG A 185 -8.23 -4.82 -4.08
CA ARG A 185 -8.32 -3.78 -5.13
C ARG A 185 -9.61 -2.94 -5.11
N PRO A 186 -10.83 -3.51 -5.15
CA PRO A 186 -12.07 -2.72 -5.17
C PRO A 186 -12.31 -1.93 -3.87
N ARG A 187 -11.66 -2.32 -2.77
CA ARG A 187 -11.70 -1.56 -1.51
C ARG A 187 -10.74 -0.37 -1.50
N GLY A 188 -9.90 -0.26 -2.52
CA GLY A 188 -8.93 0.82 -2.63
C GLY A 188 -7.70 0.64 -1.76
N HIS A 189 -7.48 -0.53 -1.17
CA HIS A 189 -6.37 -0.80 -0.23
C HIS A 189 -5.04 -1.13 -0.91
N VAL A 190 -4.92 -0.85 -2.21
CA VAL A 190 -3.73 -1.18 -2.99
C VAL A 190 -3.31 0.05 -3.78
N ALA A 191 -2.07 0.48 -3.55
CA ALA A 191 -1.38 1.48 -4.34
C ALA A 191 -0.48 0.80 -5.37
N VAL A 192 -0.30 1.40 -6.54
CA VAL A 192 0.59 0.94 -7.61
C VAL A 192 1.45 2.06 -8.16
N ALA A 193 2.69 1.75 -8.50
CA ALA A 193 3.53 2.58 -9.35
C ALA A 193 4.50 1.72 -10.17
N ALA A 194 4.85 2.18 -11.37
CA ALA A 194 6.07 1.74 -12.03
C ALA A 194 7.24 2.56 -11.45
N VAL A 195 8.19 1.88 -10.80
CA VAL A 195 9.28 2.48 -10.05
C VAL A 195 10.61 2.18 -10.75
N PRO A 196 11.40 3.21 -11.11
CA PRO A 196 12.74 3.03 -11.67
C PRO A 196 13.58 2.04 -10.87
N TRP A 197 14.22 1.12 -11.59
CA TRP A 197 15.04 0.07 -11.02
C TRP A 197 16.51 0.46 -10.96
N ARG A 198 17.17 0.15 -9.83
CA ARG A 198 18.61 0.27 -9.67
C ARG A 198 19.16 -1.01 -9.04
N ALA A 199 19.94 -1.74 -9.85
CA ALA A 199 20.66 -2.93 -9.41
C ALA A 199 21.87 -2.59 -8.54
#